data_AF-A0A3M7M9G0-F1
#
_entry.id   AF-A0A3M7M9G0-F1
#
_cell.length_a   1.000
_cell.length_b   1.000
_cell.length_c   1.000
_cell.angle_alpha   90.00
_cell.angle_beta   90.00
_cell.angle_gamma   90.00
#
_symmetry.space_group_name_H-M   'P 1'
#
loop_
_entity.id
_entity.type
_entity.pdbx_description
1 polymer ?
#
loop_
_entity_poly.entity_id
_entity_poly.type
_entity_poly.pdbx_seq_one_letter_code
_entity_poly.pdbx_strand_id
1 'polypeptide(L)'
;MAKCSTGPLCVRGCLGTYRTTPRSGHQFTSRIVISMRRLTPHLGTRRAPGGLVAGGSHGITRPFQSARGGIRANMSTRNGSHAQSEQTYEAITAEDIAGTEPPSPAQPEVDAASQKRPNAFTELMSQSKKTKSSTVPAADASSKSNAVLTNSGPRDQLFFYIDKPELNPEGRIVEYDDDFVVINDKYPKASVHLLLQPRKPAYYSQHPLRALSTDPAFLAEVRTRCDRLKKLAASELRRLYGGTSLSDQPYHAALEEMMSAPEPPSLEEQAALLPPGRDWSKDILVGVHTHPSMNHLHIHIISSDMHSSCMKHKRHYLSYHTSFFVHLDEFPLEEGSPRYHPGPWPGWDMKCWRCGKNFKNKFATLQKHLDEEFEEWRRE
;
A
#
# COMPACT_ATOMS: atom_id res chain seq x y z
N MET A 1 -12.38 90.55 6.83
CA MET A 1 -10.98 90.77 6.41
C MET A 1 -10.12 89.79 7.20
N ALA A 2 -9.13 89.05 6.70
CA ALA A 2 -8.66 88.74 5.32
C ALA A 2 -8.96 87.24 5.00
N LYS A 3 -8.82 86.64 3.81
CA LYS A 3 -8.02 86.79 2.57
C LYS A 3 -6.58 86.22 2.60
N CYS A 4 -6.18 85.65 1.46
CA CYS A 4 -4.94 84.90 1.12
C CYS A 4 -4.86 83.49 1.76
N SER A 5 -4.44 82.38 1.12
CA SER A 5 -3.55 82.09 -0.04
C SER A 5 -2.06 82.35 0.25
N THR A 6 -1.06 81.65 -0.32
CA THR A 6 -0.99 80.75 -1.48
C THR A 6 0.20 79.77 -1.32
N GLY A 7 0.36 78.73 -2.17
CA GLY A 7 1.67 78.06 -2.38
C GLY A 7 2.54 78.85 -3.39
N PRO A 8 3.48 78.23 -4.14
CA PRO A 8 4.06 76.87 -4.08
C PRO A 8 5.61 76.89 -4.18
N LEU A 9 6.28 75.74 -4.41
CA LEU A 9 7.37 75.59 -5.42
C LEU A 9 7.81 74.11 -5.58
N CYS A 10 8.58 73.80 -6.65
CA CYS A 10 8.79 72.44 -7.16
C CYS A 10 10.13 72.30 -7.91
N VAL A 11 10.86 71.18 -7.72
CA VAL A 11 11.94 70.73 -8.62
C VAL A 11 11.91 69.19 -8.81
N ARG A 12 12.23 68.76 -10.03
CA ARG A 12 12.24 67.37 -10.56
C ARG A 12 13.38 66.50 -9.99
N GLY A 13 13.28 65.17 -10.16
CA GLY A 13 14.47 64.31 -10.29
C GLY A 13 14.25 62.81 -10.02
N CYS A 14 13.95 62.01 -11.04
CA CYS A 14 13.94 60.55 -10.94
C CYS A 14 15.29 59.95 -11.35
N LEU A 15 15.75 58.89 -10.67
CA LEU A 15 16.28 57.63 -11.26
C LEU A 15 16.89 56.69 -10.20
N GLY A 16 16.79 55.37 -10.42
CA GLY A 16 17.86 54.43 -10.03
C GLY A 16 17.62 53.46 -8.85
N THR A 17 17.24 52.23 -9.20
CA THR A 17 17.68 50.97 -8.56
C THR A 17 17.50 50.75 -7.04
N TYR A 18 16.38 50.12 -6.66
CA TYR A 18 16.33 49.23 -5.49
C TYR A 18 16.80 47.82 -5.88
N ARG A 19 17.56 47.15 -5.00
CA ARG A 19 17.93 45.73 -5.14
C ARG A 19 17.77 45.01 -3.79
N THR A 20 16.59 44.48 -3.52
CA THR A 20 16.26 43.76 -2.30
C THR A 20 15.90 42.31 -2.60
N THR A 21 16.52 41.38 -1.88
CA THR A 21 16.32 39.94 -2.02
C THR A 21 15.06 39.48 -1.28
N PRO A 22 14.15 38.69 -1.89
CA PRO A 22 13.05 38.07 -1.18
C PRO A 22 13.54 36.86 -0.36
N ARG A 23 13.15 36.81 0.93
CA ARG A 23 13.37 35.65 1.81
C ARG A 23 12.04 34.93 1.97
N SER A 24 11.83 33.87 1.19
CA SER A 24 10.53 33.17 1.09
C SER A 24 10.26 32.30 2.32
N GLY A 25 9.36 32.75 3.19
CA GLY A 25 8.61 31.85 4.06
C GLY A 25 7.46 31.24 3.28
N HIS A 26 7.34 29.90 3.27
CA HIS A 26 6.18 29.22 2.73
C HIS A 26 5.22 28.84 3.86
N GLN A 27 3.97 29.26 3.72
CA GLN A 27 2.87 28.84 4.58
C GLN A 27 2.31 27.53 4.02
N PHE A 28 2.28 26.47 4.83
CA PHE A 28 1.63 25.22 4.47
C PHE A 28 0.13 25.46 4.22
N THR A 29 -0.37 25.05 3.05
CA THR A 29 -1.79 25.10 2.71
C THR A 29 -2.29 23.73 2.27
N SER A 30 -2.62 22.88 3.24
CA SER A 30 -3.15 21.54 3.01
C SER A 30 -4.50 21.61 2.29
N ARG A 31 -4.49 21.43 0.95
CA ARG A 31 -5.71 21.37 0.12
C ARG A 31 -6.43 20.03 0.28
N ILE A 32 -7.15 19.89 1.39
CA ILE A 32 -8.08 18.80 1.62
C ILE A 32 -9.29 18.97 0.69
N VAL A 33 -9.48 18.04 -0.25
CA VAL A 33 -10.63 18.03 -1.18
C VAL A 33 -11.67 17.01 -0.71
N ILE A 34 -12.52 17.41 0.24
CA ILE A 34 -13.66 16.59 0.69
C ILE A 34 -14.92 16.99 -0.06
N SER A 35 -15.56 16.01 -0.71
CA SER A 35 -16.88 16.16 -1.32
C SER A 35 -17.97 15.86 -0.27
N MET A 36 -18.55 16.89 0.35
CA MET A 36 -19.64 16.73 1.32
C MET A 36 -21.01 16.78 0.63
N ARG A 37 -21.79 15.70 0.75
CA ARG A 37 -23.26 15.74 0.62
C ARG A 37 -23.87 15.89 2.01
N ARG A 38 -24.71 16.90 2.21
CA ARG A 38 -25.42 17.14 3.47
C ARG A 38 -26.76 16.40 3.50
N LEU A 39 -27.10 15.84 4.65
CA LEU A 39 -28.48 15.62 5.08
C LEU A 39 -28.61 16.11 6.53
N THR A 40 -29.82 16.48 6.93
CA THR A 40 -30.14 17.12 8.22
C THR A 40 -30.93 16.18 9.16
N PRO A 41 -30.90 16.41 10.48
CA PRO A 41 -31.32 15.40 11.46
C PRO A 41 -32.56 15.80 12.29
N HIS A 42 -32.96 14.96 13.27
CA HIS A 42 -34.06 15.24 14.21
C HIS A 42 -33.84 14.59 15.60
N LEU A 43 -34.31 15.25 16.67
CA LEU A 43 -34.00 14.97 18.09
C LEU A 43 -34.79 13.80 18.72
N GLY A 44 -34.28 13.17 19.81
CA GLY A 44 -34.90 11.97 20.45
C GLY A 44 -34.80 11.67 21.97
N THR A 45 -34.08 12.43 22.82
CA THR A 45 -34.16 12.45 24.32
C THR A 45 -34.01 11.16 25.20
N ARG A 46 -32.83 11.00 25.83
CA ARG A 46 -32.53 10.66 27.27
C ARG A 46 -33.51 9.82 28.15
N ARG A 47 -32.99 8.77 28.80
CA ARG A 47 -32.67 8.73 30.28
C ARG A 47 -31.99 7.43 30.77
N ALA A 48 -31.17 7.54 31.83
CA ALA A 48 -30.61 6.45 32.68
C ALA A 48 -31.22 6.53 34.12
N PRO A 49 -30.91 5.69 35.17
CA PRO A 49 -29.54 5.39 35.70
C PRO A 49 -29.32 4.03 36.47
N GLY A 50 -28.09 3.79 37.00
CA GLY A 50 -27.88 3.17 38.34
C GLY A 50 -26.88 1.99 38.53
N GLY A 51 -26.05 2.02 39.60
CA GLY A 51 -25.19 0.89 40.12
C GLY A 51 -23.67 1.07 39.86
N LEU A 52 -22.66 1.09 40.76
CA LEU A 52 -22.36 0.51 42.11
C LEU A 52 -22.12 -1.03 42.10
N VAL A 53 -21.08 -1.67 42.70
CA VAL A 53 -19.91 -1.25 43.55
C VAL A 53 -18.74 -2.30 43.43
N ALA A 54 -17.49 -1.93 43.79
CA ALA A 54 -16.39 -2.76 44.39
C ALA A 54 -15.85 -4.03 43.65
N GLY A 55 -14.64 -4.57 43.95
CA GLY A 55 -13.50 -4.05 44.72
C GLY A 55 -12.47 -5.11 45.20
N GLY A 56 -11.16 -4.84 45.05
CA GLY A 56 -10.02 -5.58 45.63
C GLY A 56 -9.71 -6.98 45.06
N SER A 57 -8.66 -7.71 45.48
CA SER A 57 -7.35 -7.34 46.06
C SER A 57 -6.44 -8.59 46.23
N HIS A 58 -5.10 -8.43 46.27
CA HIS A 58 -4.07 -9.48 46.48
C HIS A 58 -3.95 -10.54 45.34
N GLY A 59 -2.83 -11.25 45.13
CA GLY A 59 -1.49 -11.15 45.73
C GLY A 59 -0.58 -12.36 45.38
N ILE A 60 0.60 -12.41 45.99
CA ILE A 60 1.54 -13.56 46.10
C ILE A 60 2.49 -13.86 44.90
N THR A 61 3.74 -13.58 45.21
CA THR A 61 5.05 -13.74 44.54
C THR A 61 5.59 -15.19 44.34
N ARG A 62 6.30 -15.41 43.20
CA ARG A 62 7.66 -16.03 43.06
C ARG A 62 7.94 -17.50 43.50
N PRO A 63 9.12 -18.12 43.18
CA PRO A 63 10.00 -18.02 41.98
C PRO A 63 10.55 -19.40 41.50
N PHE A 64 11.64 -19.41 40.68
CA PHE A 64 12.59 -20.53 40.43
C PHE A 64 12.07 -21.70 39.55
N GLN A 65 12.88 -22.49 38.82
CA GLN A 65 14.34 -22.64 38.72
C GLN A 65 14.90 -22.53 37.27
N SER A 66 16.23 -22.58 37.14
CA SER A 66 16.99 -22.66 35.88
C SER A 66 17.50 -24.09 35.63
N ALA A 67 17.61 -24.50 34.36
CA ALA A 67 18.37 -25.69 33.96
C ALA A 67 19.14 -25.41 32.65
N ARG A 68 20.46 -25.62 32.67
CA ARG A 68 21.32 -25.63 31.47
C ARG A 68 21.50 -27.07 31.00
N GLY A 69 21.41 -27.32 29.70
CA GLY A 69 21.73 -28.62 29.10
C GLY A 69 22.19 -28.44 27.64
N GLY A 70 23.50 -28.48 27.40
CA GLY A 70 24.08 -28.40 26.07
C GLY A 70 24.94 -29.61 25.77
N ILE A 71 24.79 -30.20 24.58
CA ILE A 71 25.61 -31.30 24.08
C ILE A 71 26.09 -30.93 22.67
N ARG A 72 27.38 -31.16 22.39
CA ARG A 72 28.00 -30.98 21.07
C ARG A 72 28.25 -32.33 20.40
N ALA A 73 27.78 -32.52 19.17
CA ALA A 73 28.26 -33.50 18.18
C ALA A 73 27.50 -33.26 16.86
N ASN A 74 28.07 -33.43 15.65
CA ASN A 74 29.48 -33.49 15.26
C ASN A 74 29.62 -32.92 13.83
N MET A 75 30.81 -32.47 13.43
CA MET A 75 31.06 -32.10 12.03
C MET A 75 31.21 -33.33 11.14
N SER A 76 30.68 -33.28 9.92
CA SER A 76 31.07 -34.18 8.84
C SER A 76 30.95 -33.46 7.50
N THR A 77 32.10 -33.13 6.90
CA THR A 77 32.19 -32.37 5.65
C THR A 77 32.13 -33.30 4.44
N ARG A 78 31.23 -33.02 3.49
CA ARG A 78 31.33 -33.53 2.11
C ARG A 78 31.12 -32.38 1.12
N ASN A 79 32.16 -32.06 0.35
CA ASN A 79 32.03 -31.18 -0.80
C ASN A 79 31.18 -31.87 -1.88
N GLY A 80 30.14 -31.19 -2.34
CA GLY A 80 29.33 -31.58 -3.50
C GLY A 80 29.04 -30.34 -4.32
N SER A 81 29.88 -30.06 -5.32
CA SER A 81 29.80 -28.85 -6.15
C SER A 81 28.69 -28.95 -7.20
N HIS A 82 27.43 -28.88 -6.76
CA HIS A 82 26.31 -28.56 -7.64
C HIS A 82 26.18 -27.04 -7.74
N ALA A 83 26.47 -26.50 -8.92
CA ALA A 83 26.07 -25.15 -9.26
C ALA A 83 24.53 -25.09 -9.25
N GLN A 84 23.97 -24.42 -8.25
CA GLN A 84 22.54 -24.12 -8.23
C GLN A 84 22.27 -23.10 -9.33
N SER A 85 21.40 -23.45 -10.27
CA SER A 85 20.84 -22.46 -11.18
C SER A 85 19.98 -21.48 -10.36
N GLU A 86 20.28 -20.19 -10.45
CA GLU A 86 19.41 -19.16 -9.89
C GLU A 86 18.04 -19.23 -10.59
N GLN A 87 17.08 -19.86 -9.92
CA GLN A 87 15.69 -19.82 -10.34
C GLN A 87 15.16 -18.40 -10.03
N THR A 88 15.26 -17.52 -11.03
CA THR A 88 14.74 -16.15 -10.96
C THR A 88 13.24 -16.18 -10.69
N TYR A 89 12.84 -15.98 -9.43
CA TYR A 89 11.44 -16.01 -9.04
C TYR A 89 10.69 -14.85 -9.69
N GLU A 90 9.65 -15.19 -10.46
CA GLU A 90 8.89 -14.20 -11.22
C GLU A 90 8.27 -13.14 -10.31
N ALA A 91 8.51 -11.87 -10.64
CA ALA A 91 7.73 -10.77 -10.12
C ALA A 91 6.30 -10.82 -10.70
N ILE A 92 5.34 -10.26 -9.97
CA ILE A 92 4.01 -9.96 -10.51
C ILE A 92 4.19 -9.03 -11.73
N THR A 93 3.61 -9.41 -12.87
CA THR A 93 3.65 -8.63 -14.12
C THR A 93 2.67 -7.44 -14.04
N ALA A 94 2.72 -6.48 -14.97
CA ALA A 94 1.70 -5.41 -14.99
C ALA A 94 0.33 -5.97 -15.44
N GLU A 95 0.40 -7.00 -16.27
CA GLU A 95 -0.66 -7.79 -16.88
C GLU A 95 -1.39 -8.67 -15.85
N ASP A 96 -0.67 -9.20 -14.84
CA ASP A 96 -1.23 -9.75 -13.61
C ASP A 96 -2.11 -8.70 -12.91
N ILE A 97 -1.56 -7.51 -12.57
CA ILE A 97 -2.26 -6.49 -11.74
C ILE A 97 -3.64 -6.13 -12.31
N ALA A 98 -3.70 -5.93 -13.64
CA ALA A 98 -4.91 -5.63 -14.39
C ALA A 98 -5.87 -6.84 -14.50
N GLY A 99 -5.31 -8.04 -14.35
CA GLY A 99 -5.96 -9.32 -14.51
C GLY A 99 -6.39 -9.57 -15.94
N THR A 100 -5.40 -9.58 -16.83
CA THR A 100 -5.52 -9.82 -18.27
C THR A 100 -4.80 -11.09 -18.76
N GLU A 101 -4.23 -11.90 -17.85
CA GLU A 101 -3.67 -13.20 -18.22
C GLU A 101 -4.78 -14.18 -18.67
N PRO A 102 -4.56 -14.99 -19.73
CA PRO A 102 -5.33 -16.21 -19.94
C PRO A 102 -5.03 -17.24 -18.85
N PRO A 103 -5.95 -18.17 -18.53
CA PRO A 103 -5.72 -19.16 -17.47
C PRO A 103 -4.52 -20.04 -17.80
N SER A 104 -3.49 -19.97 -16.95
CA SER A 104 -2.26 -20.75 -17.10
C SER A 104 -2.58 -22.27 -17.16
N PRO A 105 -2.08 -23.01 -18.17
CA PRO A 105 -2.36 -24.42 -18.30
C PRO A 105 -1.73 -25.20 -17.14
N ALA A 106 -2.49 -26.14 -16.57
CA ALA A 106 -1.95 -27.07 -15.58
C ALA A 106 -0.75 -27.82 -16.17
N GLN A 107 0.36 -27.91 -15.43
CA GLN A 107 1.52 -28.67 -15.89
C GLN A 107 1.14 -30.15 -16.03
N PRO A 108 1.48 -30.81 -17.14
CA PRO A 108 1.14 -32.21 -17.35
C PRO A 108 1.98 -33.10 -16.43
N GLU A 109 1.30 -33.99 -15.70
CA GLU A 109 1.98 -35.10 -15.01
C GLU A 109 2.53 -36.08 -16.06
N VAL A 110 3.74 -36.60 -15.79
CA VAL A 110 4.57 -37.30 -16.79
C VAL A 110 4.29 -38.81 -16.86
N ASP A 111 3.10 -39.17 -17.33
CA ASP A 111 2.76 -40.57 -17.62
C ASP A 111 3.19 -41.01 -19.03
N ALA A 112 3.92 -42.13 -19.11
CA ALA A 112 4.66 -42.54 -20.29
C ALA A 112 3.97 -43.65 -21.11
N ALA A 113 2.98 -43.30 -21.95
CA ALA A 113 2.68 -44.03 -23.20
C ALA A 113 1.56 -43.40 -24.07
N SER A 114 1.90 -42.85 -25.24
CA SER A 114 1.17 -43.08 -26.50
C SER A 114 1.88 -42.43 -27.70
N GLN A 115 1.99 -43.14 -28.82
CA GLN A 115 2.51 -42.58 -30.07
C GLN A 115 1.36 -42.12 -30.98
N LYS A 116 1.38 -40.89 -31.48
CA LYS A 116 0.60 -40.46 -32.65
C LYS A 116 1.33 -39.39 -33.46
N ARG A 117 1.13 -39.42 -34.78
CA ARG A 117 1.87 -38.63 -35.78
C ARG A 117 1.21 -37.25 -35.99
N PRO A 118 1.97 -36.20 -36.38
CA PRO A 118 1.41 -34.91 -36.75
C PRO A 118 0.64 -34.96 -38.08
N ASN A 119 -0.32 -34.05 -38.27
CA ASN A 119 -1.13 -33.93 -39.49
C ASN A 119 -0.60 -32.81 -40.42
N ALA A 120 -0.82 -32.97 -41.72
CA ALA A 120 -0.17 -32.21 -42.80
C ALA A 120 -0.70 -30.78 -43.04
N PHE A 121 -0.85 -29.97 -41.98
CA PHE A 121 -1.17 -28.53 -42.08
C PHE A 121 -0.04 -27.62 -41.57
N THR A 122 0.85 -28.14 -40.72
CA THR A 122 1.98 -27.39 -40.13
C THR A 122 3.10 -27.09 -41.13
N GLU A 123 3.14 -27.78 -42.28
CA GLU A 123 4.23 -27.73 -43.26
C GLU A 123 4.07 -26.62 -44.32
N LEU A 124 2.88 -25.98 -44.38
CA LEU A 124 2.53 -25.03 -45.45
C LEU A 124 2.92 -23.56 -45.16
N MET A 125 3.23 -23.21 -43.91
CA MET A 125 3.38 -21.82 -43.46
C MET A 125 4.82 -21.39 -43.10
N SER A 126 5.84 -22.17 -43.49
CA SER A 126 7.23 -22.01 -43.01
C SER A 126 8.28 -21.72 -44.10
N GLN A 127 7.90 -21.06 -45.22
CA GLN A 127 8.84 -20.73 -46.31
C GLN A 127 8.80 -19.26 -46.79
N SER A 128 9.57 -18.37 -46.15
CA SER A 128 10.26 -17.17 -46.71
C SER A 128 10.79 -16.29 -45.56
N LYS A 129 11.93 -15.58 -45.62
CA LYS A 129 13.01 -15.46 -46.63
C LYS A 129 14.34 -15.07 -45.92
N LYS A 130 15.46 -15.13 -46.64
CA LYS A 130 16.80 -14.57 -46.29
C LYS A 130 17.26 -13.65 -47.46
N THR A 131 18.36 -12.89 -47.51
CA THR A 131 19.69 -12.77 -46.82
C THR A 131 20.26 -11.36 -47.18
N LYS A 132 21.45 -10.78 -46.86
CA LYS A 132 22.72 -11.08 -46.13
C LYS A 132 23.48 -9.72 -45.92
N SER A 133 24.49 -9.67 -45.04
CA SER A 133 25.61 -8.68 -45.03
C SER A 133 25.30 -7.21 -44.61
N SER A 134 26.25 -6.39 -44.14
CA SER A 134 27.70 -6.58 -43.84
C SER A 134 28.15 -5.81 -42.56
N THR A 135 29.44 -5.45 -42.42
CA THR A 135 30.17 -5.22 -41.14
C THR A 135 30.75 -3.79 -40.93
N VAL A 136 30.64 -3.28 -39.68
CA VAL A 136 31.73 -2.73 -38.79
C VAL A 136 32.71 -1.71 -39.41
N PRO A 137 32.87 -0.48 -38.84
CA PRO A 137 33.53 -0.30 -37.53
C PRO A 137 32.93 0.74 -36.56
N ALA A 138 33.49 0.76 -35.34
CA ALA A 138 33.07 1.61 -34.22
C ALA A 138 33.88 2.92 -34.12
N ALA A 139 33.33 3.90 -33.41
CA ALA A 139 34.02 5.10 -32.93
C ALA A 139 33.46 5.49 -31.55
N ASP A 140 34.34 5.88 -30.62
CA ASP A 140 33.96 6.29 -29.26
C ASP A 140 33.25 7.65 -29.21
N ALA A 141 32.17 7.71 -28.44
CA ALA A 141 31.58 8.95 -27.96
C ALA A 141 30.90 8.73 -26.60
N SER A 142 31.69 8.79 -25.52
CA SER A 142 31.14 8.70 -24.15
C SER A 142 30.32 9.96 -23.81
N SER A 143 29.01 9.90 -24.04
CA SER A 143 28.06 10.86 -23.48
C SER A 143 27.35 10.22 -22.30
N LYS A 144 27.65 10.73 -21.09
CA LYS A 144 26.86 10.41 -19.89
C LYS A 144 25.53 11.14 -19.98
N SER A 145 24.57 10.55 -20.69
CA SER A 145 23.18 10.97 -20.59
C SER A 145 22.72 10.74 -19.14
N ASN A 146 22.37 11.83 -18.45
CA ASN A 146 21.49 11.70 -17.29
C ASN A 146 20.22 11.03 -17.80
N ALA A 147 19.94 9.82 -17.32
CA ALA A 147 18.74 9.09 -17.69
C ALA A 147 17.53 9.88 -17.18
N VAL A 148 16.92 10.66 -18.08
CA VAL A 148 15.63 11.29 -17.81
C VAL A 148 14.65 10.15 -17.55
N LEU A 149 14.06 10.14 -16.35
CA LEU A 149 13.10 9.14 -15.90
C LEU A 149 11.78 9.35 -16.65
N THR A 150 11.77 8.99 -17.93
CA THR A 150 10.56 8.96 -18.74
C THR A 150 9.72 7.76 -18.36
N ASN A 151 8.39 7.93 -18.37
CA ASN A 151 7.42 6.84 -18.24
C ASN A 151 7.53 5.92 -19.46
N SER A 152 8.42 4.93 -19.40
CA SER A 152 8.96 4.25 -20.59
C SER A 152 8.33 2.89 -20.86
N GLY A 153 7.77 2.23 -19.84
CA GLY A 153 7.03 0.98 -19.98
C GLY A 153 5.83 0.87 -19.00
N PRO A 154 5.00 -0.18 -19.14
CA PRO A 154 3.78 -0.35 -18.34
C PRO A 154 4.02 -0.36 -16.82
N ARG A 155 5.20 -0.79 -16.36
CA ARG A 155 5.60 -0.82 -14.94
C ARG A 155 6.01 0.54 -14.36
N ASP A 156 6.07 1.59 -15.18
CA ASP A 156 6.47 2.95 -14.78
C ASP A 156 5.30 3.89 -14.51
N GLN A 157 4.05 3.49 -14.80
CA GLN A 157 2.85 4.35 -14.71
C GLN A 157 2.65 5.03 -13.34
N LEU A 158 3.17 4.46 -12.25
CA LEU A 158 3.14 5.07 -10.92
C LEU A 158 3.95 6.37 -10.80
N PHE A 159 4.95 6.58 -11.67
CA PHE A 159 5.81 7.77 -11.69
C PHE A 159 5.02 9.07 -11.86
N PHE A 160 3.94 9.05 -12.64
CA PHE A 160 3.13 10.23 -12.92
C PHE A 160 2.61 10.90 -11.63
N TYR A 161 2.13 10.10 -10.68
CA TYR A 161 1.62 10.58 -9.40
C TYR A 161 2.72 11.16 -8.50
N ILE A 162 3.98 10.74 -8.68
CA ILE A 162 5.15 11.21 -7.93
C ILE A 162 5.63 12.57 -8.50
N ASP A 163 5.80 12.64 -9.82
CA ASP A 163 6.31 13.81 -10.54
C ASP A 163 5.35 15.00 -10.44
N LYS A 164 4.07 14.79 -10.81
CA LYS A 164 3.06 15.86 -10.93
C LYS A 164 1.72 15.52 -10.25
N PRO A 165 1.71 15.35 -8.91
CA PRO A 165 0.48 15.04 -8.18
C PRO A 165 -0.63 16.09 -8.36
N GLU A 166 -0.26 17.36 -8.59
CA GLU A 166 -1.21 18.45 -8.80
C GLU A 166 -2.11 18.30 -10.04
N LEU A 167 -1.74 17.44 -11.01
CA LEU A 167 -2.54 17.14 -12.19
C LEU A 167 -3.69 16.14 -11.93
N ASN A 168 -3.54 15.27 -10.92
CA ASN A 168 -4.50 14.25 -10.45
C ASN A 168 -5.51 13.70 -11.51
N PRO A 169 -5.05 13.16 -12.66
CA PRO A 169 -5.89 12.97 -13.85
C PRO A 169 -6.98 11.89 -13.70
N GLU A 170 -6.82 10.98 -12.75
CA GLU A 170 -7.81 9.94 -12.42
C GLU A 170 -8.47 10.15 -11.04
N GLY A 171 -8.27 11.32 -10.40
CA GLY A 171 -8.83 11.65 -9.09
C GLY A 171 -8.33 10.79 -7.92
N ARG A 172 -7.26 10.01 -8.10
CA ARG A 172 -6.79 8.99 -7.14
C ARG A 172 -6.04 9.54 -5.95
N ILE A 173 -5.40 10.71 -6.08
CA ILE A 173 -4.56 11.28 -5.04
C ILE A 173 -5.41 11.72 -3.84
N VAL A 174 -5.10 11.13 -2.69
CA VAL A 174 -5.70 11.42 -1.38
C VAL A 174 -5.03 12.63 -0.75
N GLU A 175 -3.69 12.66 -0.81
CA GLU A 175 -2.84 13.73 -0.29
C GLU A 175 -1.45 13.67 -0.96
N TYR A 176 -0.72 14.78 -0.88
CA TYR A 176 0.71 14.84 -1.14
C TYR A 176 1.34 16.03 -0.42
N ASP A 177 2.66 15.97 -0.26
CA ASP A 177 3.55 17.06 0.13
C ASP A 177 4.87 16.92 -0.64
N ASP A 178 5.95 17.57 -0.20
CA ASP A 178 7.25 17.52 -0.87
C ASP A 178 7.97 16.17 -0.70
N ASP A 179 7.60 15.38 0.32
CA ASP A 179 8.26 14.13 0.69
C ASP A 179 7.52 12.88 0.17
N PHE A 180 6.18 12.91 0.14
CA PHE A 180 5.35 11.76 -0.26
C PHE A 180 4.10 12.14 -1.08
N VAL A 181 3.59 11.17 -1.83
CA VAL A 181 2.23 11.15 -2.40
C VAL A 181 1.50 9.90 -1.94
N VAL A 182 0.18 10.02 -1.72
CA VAL A 182 -0.71 8.93 -1.34
C VAL A 182 -1.84 8.83 -2.35
N ILE A 183 -2.02 7.65 -2.95
CA ILE A 183 -3.07 7.39 -3.93
C ILE A 183 -3.95 6.22 -3.52
N ASN A 184 -5.20 6.24 -3.97
CA ASN A 184 -6.02 5.03 -4.08
C ASN A 184 -5.44 4.15 -5.20
N ASP A 185 -5.31 2.85 -4.97
CA ASP A 185 -4.87 1.90 -6.00
C ASP A 185 -5.87 1.90 -7.18
N LYS A 186 -5.36 1.65 -8.40
CA LYS A 186 -6.18 1.62 -9.63
C LYS A 186 -6.98 0.31 -9.79
N TYR A 187 -6.52 -0.75 -9.16
CA TYR A 187 -7.06 -2.10 -9.15
C TYR A 187 -7.12 -2.63 -7.71
N PRO A 188 -7.85 -1.96 -6.80
CA PRO A 188 -7.78 -2.18 -5.35
C PRO A 188 -8.07 -3.66 -5.02
N LYS A 189 -7.25 -4.28 -4.17
CA LYS A 189 -7.31 -5.73 -3.92
C LYS A 189 -8.15 -6.12 -2.69
N ALA A 190 -8.62 -5.13 -1.95
CA ALA A 190 -9.56 -5.24 -0.83
C ALA A 190 -10.45 -3.98 -0.79
N SER A 191 -11.36 -3.90 0.18
CA SER A 191 -12.33 -2.81 0.34
C SER A 191 -11.71 -1.41 0.46
N VAL A 192 -10.55 -1.29 1.12
CA VAL A 192 -9.69 -0.11 1.11
C VAL A 192 -8.28 -0.51 0.70
N HIS A 193 -7.72 0.16 -0.31
CA HIS A 193 -6.34 -0.07 -0.75
C HIS A 193 -5.68 1.23 -1.21
N LEU A 194 -4.75 1.73 -0.39
CA LEU A 194 -3.93 2.90 -0.66
C LEU A 194 -2.47 2.50 -0.93
N LEU A 195 -1.79 3.30 -1.76
CA LEU A 195 -0.36 3.24 -1.98
C LEU A 195 0.29 4.54 -1.48
N LEU A 196 1.30 4.40 -0.62
CA LEU A 196 2.21 5.48 -0.22
C LEU A 196 3.48 5.40 -1.06
N GLN A 197 3.88 6.50 -1.71
CA GLN A 197 5.05 6.58 -2.59
C GLN A 197 5.94 7.78 -2.21
N PRO A 198 7.28 7.62 -2.11
CA PRO A 198 8.20 8.72 -1.81
C PRO A 198 8.47 9.59 -3.04
N ARG A 199 8.60 10.91 -2.83
CA ARG A 199 8.85 11.93 -3.87
C ARG A 199 10.32 12.38 -3.97
N LYS A 200 11.19 11.88 -3.09
CA LYS A 200 12.65 12.05 -3.19
C LYS A 200 13.21 11.11 -4.28
N PRO A 201 13.85 11.60 -5.38
CA PRO A 201 14.32 10.76 -6.49
C PRO A 201 15.26 9.62 -6.11
N ALA A 202 15.98 9.76 -5.00
CA ALA A 202 16.86 8.73 -4.46
C ALA A 202 16.15 7.39 -4.17
N TYR A 203 14.84 7.39 -3.86
CA TYR A 203 14.08 6.18 -3.54
C TYR A 203 13.26 5.62 -4.70
N TYR A 204 13.10 6.35 -5.81
CA TYR A 204 12.13 6.02 -6.86
C TYR A 204 12.22 4.57 -7.32
N SER A 205 13.39 4.14 -7.79
CA SER A 205 13.64 2.78 -8.28
C SER A 205 14.36 1.89 -7.27
N GLN A 206 14.38 2.26 -5.98
CA GLN A 206 14.96 1.38 -4.96
C GLN A 206 14.01 0.22 -4.64
N HIS A 207 14.59 -0.97 -4.49
CA HIS A 207 13.85 -2.12 -4.00
C HIS A 207 13.37 -1.87 -2.56
N PRO A 208 12.07 -2.03 -2.22
CA PRO A 208 11.54 -1.62 -0.93
C PRO A 208 12.20 -2.34 0.25
N LEU A 209 12.51 -3.63 0.09
CA LEU A 209 13.22 -4.41 1.11
C LEU A 209 14.65 -3.92 1.40
N ARG A 210 15.26 -3.17 0.47
CA ARG A 210 16.55 -2.50 0.67
C ARG A 210 16.32 -1.14 1.31
N ALA A 211 15.55 -0.25 0.68
CA ALA A 211 15.30 1.11 1.17
C ALA A 211 14.81 1.16 2.64
N LEU A 212 13.85 0.30 3.01
CA LEU A 212 13.30 0.23 4.37
C LEU A 212 14.21 -0.48 5.39
N SER A 213 15.33 -1.08 4.95
CA SER A 213 16.29 -1.78 5.82
C SER A 213 17.62 -1.04 5.95
N THR A 214 18.04 -0.28 4.92
CA THR A 214 19.33 0.42 4.88
C THR A 214 19.27 1.88 5.36
N ASP A 215 18.09 2.50 5.39
CA ASP A 215 17.92 3.89 5.84
C ASP A 215 16.95 3.96 7.05
N PRO A 216 17.49 4.07 8.29
CA PRO A 216 16.67 4.20 9.49
C PRO A 216 15.86 5.50 9.59
N ALA A 217 16.32 6.58 8.94
CA ALA A 217 15.61 7.86 8.97
C ALA A 217 14.39 7.81 8.05
N PHE A 218 14.56 7.30 6.83
CA PHE A 218 13.46 7.01 5.91
C PHE A 218 12.46 6.02 6.51
N LEU A 219 12.91 4.95 7.18
CA LEU A 219 12.02 4.00 7.85
C LEU A 219 11.19 4.68 8.96
N ALA A 220 11.76 5.59 9.74
CA ALA A 220 11.04 6.34 10.77
C ALA A 220 10.02 7.35 10.18
N GLU A 221 10.39 8.02 9.09
CA GLU A 221 9.52 8.93 8.33
C GLU A 221 8.32 8.16 7.73
N VAL A 222 8.59 7.01 7.11
CA VAL A 222 7.59 6.09 6.56
C VAL A 222 6.66 5.55 7.66
N ARG A 223 7.18 5.09 8.80
CA ARG A 223 6.36 4.61 9.92
C ARG A 223 5.38 5.68 10.41
N THR A 224 5.89 6.89 10.66
CA THR A 224 5.08 8.04 11.07
C THR A 224 3.95 8.36 10.06
N ARG A 225 4.25 8.28 8.76
CA ARG A 225 3.28 8.46 7.68
C ARG A 225 2.23 7.34 7.66
N CYS A 226 2.69 6.09 7.72
CA CYS A 226 1.86 4.89 7.68
C CYS A 226 0.94 4.75 8.89
N ASP A 227 1.35 5.12 10.10
CA ASP A 227 0.48 5.10 11.28
C ASP A 227 -0.74 6.02 11.14
N ARG A 228 -0.56 7.18 10.50
CA ARG A 228 -1.66 8.10 10.18
C ARG A 228 -2.53 7.57 9.02
N LEU A 229 -1.93 6.98 7.99
CA LEU A 229 -2.67 6.36 6.89
C LEU A 229 -3.45 5.11 7.31
N LYS A 230 -2.94 4.35 8.28
CA LYS A 230 -3.64 3.22 8.91
C LYS A 230 -4.89 3.70 9.67
N LYS A 231 -4.80 4.82 10.37
CA LYS A 231 -5.97 5.49 10.99
C LYS A 231 -6.97 6.02 9.95
N LEU A 232 -6.48 6.58 8.84
CA LEU A 232 -7.33 7.03 7.72
C LEU A 232 -8.08 5.86 7.06
N ALA A 233 -7.39 4.77 6.77
CA ALA A 233 -7.99 3.56 6.19
C ALA A 233 -9.00 2.90 7.15
N ALA A 234 -8.69 2.84 8.46
CA ALA A 234 -9.63 2.37 9.48
C ALA A 234 -10.89 3.26 9.60
N SER A 235 -10.73 4.59 9.46
CA SER A 235 -11.85 5.53 9.41
C SER A 235 -12.71 5.34 8.16
N GLU A 236 -12.10 5.04 7.01
CA GLU A 236 -12.83 4.73 5.77
C GLU A 236 -13.57 3.39 5.87
N LEU A 237 -12.99 2.35 6.49
CA LEU A 237 -13.72 1.11 6.80
C LEU A 237 -14.93 1.36 7.70
N ARG A 238 -14.79 2.16 8.76
CA ARG A 238 -15.93 2.61 9.58
C ARG A 238 -16.97 3.35 8.74
N ARG A 239 -16.55 4.26 7.85
CA ARG A 239 -17.44 5.01 6.96
C ARG A 239 -18.18 4.13 5.95
N LEU A 240 -17.64 2.95 5.62
CA LEU A 240 -18.25 1.97 4.71
C LEU A 240 -19.14 0.94 5.43
N TYR A 241 -18.73 0.46 6.61
CA TYR A 241 -19.30 -0.74 7.26
C TYR A 241 -19.65 -0.57 8.74
N GLY A 242 -19.23 0.51 9.41
CA GLY A 242 -19.57 0.78 10.81
C GLY A 242 -21.08 0.85 11.07
N GLY A 243 -21.84 1.38 10.11
CA GLY A 243 -23.31 1.37 10.15
C GLY A 243 -23.98 -0.01 9.97
N THR A 244 -23.22 -1.05 9.63
CA THR A 244 -23.70 -2.45 9.59
C THR A 244 -23.05 -3.36 10.63
N SER A 245 -22.02 -2.89 11.34
CA SER A 245 -21.26 -3.63 12.35
C SER A 245 -21.97 -3.60 13.71
N LEU A 246 -22.15 -4.76 14.32
CA LEU A 246 -22.74 -4.90 15.66
C LEU A 246 -21.80 -4.34 16.76
N SER A 247 -20.49 -4.56 16.65
CA SER A 247 -19.50 -4.02 17.60
C SER A 247 -19.23 -2.52 17.42
N ASP A 248 -19.50 -1.95 16.23
CA ASP A 248 -19.42 -0.50 16.01
C ASP A 248 -20.75 0.24 16.24
N GLN A 249 -21.86 -0.50 16.42
CA GLN A 249 -23.20 0.05 16.67
C GLN A 249 -23.24 1.10 17.82
N PRO A 250 -22.58 0.90 18.99
CA PRO A 250 -22.63 1.90 20.06
C PRO A 250 -21.99 3.24 19.68
N TYR A 251 -20.90 3.19 18.89
CA TYR A 251 -20.25 4.39 18.34
C TYR A 251 -21.17 5.05 17.30
N HIS A 252 -21.75 4.28 16.39
CA HIS A 252 -22.61 4.80 15.34
C HIS A 252 -23.90 5.43 15.86
N ALA A 253 -24.56 4.81 16.85
CA ALA A 253 -25.77 5.36 17.48
C ALA A 253 -25.47 6.66 18.26
N ALA A 254 -24.35 6.69 19.00
CA ALA A 254 -23.92 7.91 19.70
C ALA A 254 -23.52 9.03 18.73
N LEU A 255 -22.88 8.70 17.60
CA LEU A 255 -22.57 9.66 16.54
C LEU A 255 -23.83 10.19 15.85
N GLU A 256 -24.83 9.34 15.61
CA GLU A 256 -26.13 9.75 15.06
C GLU A 256 -26.88 10.68 16.03
N GLU A 257 -26.98 10.36 17.32
CA GLU A 257 -27.58 11.26 18.33
C GLU A 257 -26.81 12.60 18.41
N MET A 258 -25.48 12.56 18.40
CA MET A 258 -24.60 13.73 18.51
C MET A 258 -24.65 14.64 17.28
N MET A 259 -24.67 14.06 16.08
CA MET A 259 -24.92 14.80 14.84
C MET A 259 -26.37 15.29 14.74
N SER A 260 -27.29 14.70 15.50
CA SER A 260 -28.70 15.10 15.60
C SER A 260 -29.00 16.16 16.66
N ALA A 261 -28.00 16.61 17.40
CA ALA A 261 -28.13 17.74 18.32
C ALA A 261 -28.31 19.07 17.57
N PRO A 262 -29.08 20.04 18.10
CA PRO A 262 -29.19 21.39 17.51
C PRO A 262 -27.85 22.13 17.40
N GLU A 263 -26.96 21.87 18.36
CA GLU A 263 -25.59 22.38 18.42
C GLU A 263 -24.66 21.17 18.51
N PRO A 264 -24.15 20.62 17.39
CA PRO A 264 -23.22 19.51 17.42
C PRO A 264 -21.85 19.97 17.96
N PRO A 265 -21.19 19.20 18.84
CA PRO A 265 -19.91 19.57 19.44
C PRO A 265 -18.79 19.63 18.39
N SER A 266 -17.66 20.29 18.73
CA SER A 266 -16.50 20.37 17.85
C SER A 266 -15.83 19.00 17.62
N LEU A 267 -15.03 18.85 16.57
CA LEU A 267 -14.40 17.57 16.21
C LEU A 267 -13.53 16.97 17.33
N GLU A 268 -12.93 17.82 18.18
CA GLU A 268 -12.10 17.40 19.31
C GLU A 268 -12.97 16.90 20.49
N GLU A 269 -14.10 17.57 20.75
CA GLU A 269 -15.08 17.15 21.74
C GLU A 269 -15.83 15.88 21.31
N GLN A 270 -16.17 15.74 20.02
CA GLN A 270 -16.74 14.51 19.44
C GLN A 270 -15.85 13.29 19.76
N ALA A 271 -14.55 13.39 19.52
CA ALA A 271 -13.60 12.32 19.77
C ALA A 271 -13.46 11.93 21.26
N ALA A 272 -13.80 12.83 22.19
CA ALA A 272 -13.78 12.58 23.63
C ALA A 272 -15.13 12.07 24.19
N LEU A 273 -16.24 12.36 23.49
CA LEU A 273 -17.61 12.03 23.92
C LEU A 273 -18.16 10.75 23.29
N LEU A 274 -17.65 10.31 22.14
CA LEU A 274 -18.09 9.08 21.48
C LEU A 274 -17.57 7.83 22.23
N PRO A 275 -18.41 6.81 22.46
CA PRO A 275 -18.00 5.57 23.12
C PRO A 275 -17.02 4.78 22.24
N PRO A 276 -16.19 3.89 22.81
CA PRO A 276 -15.32 3.02 22.03
C PRO A 276 -16.14 2.10 21.12
N GLY A 277 -15.99 2.28 19.81
CA GLY A 277 -16.50 1.35 18.80
C GLY A 277 -15.49 0.28 18.43
N ARG A 278 -15.75 -0.40 17.31
CA ARG A 278 -14.86 -1.40 16.72
C ARG A 278 -13.49 -0.81 16.36
N ASP A 279 -12.43 -1.55 16.66
CA ASP A 279 -11.06 -1.21 16.26
C ASP A 279 -10.76 -1.71 14.84
N TRP A 280 -11.30 -0.99 13.86
CA TRP A 280 -11.05 -1.20 12.42
C TRP A 280 -9.57 -1.12 12.03
N SER A 281 -8.67 -0.64 12.90
CA SER A 281 -7.23 -0.58 12.58
C SER A 281 -6.54 -1.93 12.66
N LYS A 282 -7.09 -2.91 13.39
CA LYS A 282 -6.60 -4.29 13.41
C LYS A 282 -6.65 -4.94 12.03
N ASP A 283 -7.71 -4.63 11.28
CA ASP A 283 -7.99 -5.18 9.94
C ASP A 283 -7.26 -4.42 8.82
N ILE A 284 -6.30 -3.53 9.13
CA ILE A 284 -5.46 -2.83 8.16
C ILE A 284 -4.03 -3.39 8.17
N LEU A 285 -3.65 -4.03 7.06
CA LEU A 285 -2.29 -4.47 6.76
C LEU A 285 -1.47 -3.29 6.22
N VAL A 286 -0.21 -3.20 6.64
CA VAL A 286 0.74 -2.19 6.15
C VAL A 286 2.06 -2.87 5.84
N GLY A 287 2.59 -2.71 4.63
CA GLY A 287 3.78 -3.43 4.20
C GLY A 287 4.10 -3.31 2.72
N VAL A 288 5.04 -4.15 2.27
CA VAL A 288 5.59 -4.15 0.91
C VAL A 288 5.69 -5.57 0.35
N HIS A 289 5.57 -5.70 -0.96
CA HIS A 289 5.81 -6.96 -1.66
C HIS A 289 7.31 -7.27 -1.74
N THR A 290 7.69 -8.54 -1.57
CA THR A 290 9.08 -8.98 -1.74
C THR A 290 9.60 -8.83 -3.17
N HIS A 291 8.73 -8.91 -4.19
CA HIS A 291 9.06 -8.64 -5.59
C HIS A 291 8.00 -7.67 -6.18
N PRO A 292 8.24 -6.35 -6.18
CA PRO A 292 7.26 -5.36 -6.63
C PRO A 292 6.82 -5.53 -8.10
N SER A 293 5.53 -5.28 -8.34
CA SER A 293 4.91 -5.36 -9.67
C SER A 293 5.12 -4.11 -10.52
N MET A 294 5.21 -2.94 -9.87
CA MET A 294 5.58 -1.66 -10.45
C MET A 294 7.03 -1.30 -10.08
N ASN A 295 7.73 -0.59 -10.96
CA ASN A 295 9.15 -0.25 -10.79
C ASN A 295 9.42 0.81 -9.70
N HIS A 296 8.38 1.56 -9.33
CA HIS A 296 8.49 2.67 -8.38
C HIS A 296 8.15 2.21 -6.97
N LEU A 297 8.93 2.61 -5.97
CA LEU A 297 8.70 2.23 -4.57
C LEU A 297 7.30 2.64 -4.12
N HIS A 298 6.51 1.67 -3.68
CA HIS A 298 5.18 1.84 -3.13
C HIS A 298 5.01 0.96 -1.88
N ILE A 299 4.35 1.50 -0.86
CA ILE A 299 3.99 0.81 0.38
C ILE A 299 2.47 0.69 0.41
N HIS A 300 1.98 -0.51 0.65
CA HIS A 300 0.55 -0.81 0.69
C HIS A 300 0.00 -0.47 2.08
N ILE A 301 -1.15 0.21 2.11
CA ILE A 301 -2.05 0.29 3.26
C ILE A 301 -3.37 -0.29 2.78
N ILE A 302 -3.67 -1.53 3.18
CA ILE A 302 -4.76 -2.34 2.61
C ILE A 302 -5.57 -3.04 3.70
N SER A 303 -6.89 -3.08 3.55
CA SER A 303 -7.76 -3.84 4.46
C SER A 303 -7.64 -5.36 4.24
N SER A 304 -7.82 -6.16 5.29
CA SER A 304 -7.54 -7.60 5.27
C SER A 304 -8.54 -8.43 4.46
N ASP A 305 -9.74 -7.88 4.21
CA ASP A 305 -10.92 -8.57 3.66
C ASP A 305 -10.70 -9.28 2.31
N MET A 306 -9.85 -8.70 1.44
CA MET A 306 -9.61 -9.15 0.06
C MET A 306 -10.86 -9.17 -0.85
N HIS A 307 -11.96 -8.52 -0.46
CA HIS A 307 -13.20 -8.52 -1.22
C HIS A 307 -13.19 -7.37 -2.24
N SER A 308 -12.94 -7.70 -3.51
CA SER A 308 -12.90 -6.75 -4.62
C SER A 308 -13.06 -7.42 -5.99
N SER A 309 -13.68 -6.72 -6.94
CA SER A 309 -13.75 -7.13 -8.35
C SER A 309 -12.38 -7.21 -9.05
N CYS A 310 -11.32 -6.66 -8.46
CA CYS A 310 -9.94 -6.81 -8.93
C CYS A 310 -9.18 -8.00 -8.29
N MET A 311 -9.78 -8.69 -7.31
CA MET A 311 -9.26 -9.94 -6.74
C MET A 311 -9.59 -11.12 -7.68
N LYS A 312 -8.91 -11.16 -8.83
CA LYS A 312 -9.18 -12.10 -9.94
C LYS A 312 -8.34 -13.39 -9.96
N HIS A 313 -7.16 -13.39 -9.32
CA HIS A 313 -6.14 -14.42 -9.56
C HIS A 313 -5.45 -14.89 -8.27
N LYS A 314 -4.97 -16.13 -8.27
CA LYS A 314 -4.19 -16.73 -7.18
C LYS A 314 -3.01 -15.84 -6.72
N ARG A 315 -2.25 -15.28 -7.67
CA ARG A 315 -1.11 -14.39 -7.37
C ARG A 315 -1.54 -13.16 -6.56
N HIS A 316 -2.75 -12.60 -6.80
CA HIS A 316 -3.26 -11.44 -6.06
C HIS A 316 -3.58 -11.75 -4.60
N TYR A 317 -4.13 -12.92 -4.30
CA TYR A 317 -4.43 -13.29 -2.92
C TYR A 317 -3.16 -13.65 -2.16
N LEU A 318 -2.29 -14.45 -2.78
CA LEU A 318 -1.02 -14.84 -2.17
C LEU A 318 -0.13 -13.63 -1.86
N SER A 319 -0.18 -12.56 -2.66
CA SER A 319 0.75 -11.43 -2.50
C SER A 319 0.57 -10.66 -1.18
N TYR A 320 -0.63 -10.69 -0.57
CA TYR A 320 -0.91 -10.04 0.73
C TYR A 320 -0.98 -11.01 1.91
N HIS A 321 -1.48 -12.24 1.70
CA HIS A 321 -1.73 -13.21 2.78
C HIS A 321 -0.72 -14.38 2.83
N THR A 322 0.54 -14.10 2.48
CA THR A 322 1.68 -15.03 2.64
C THR A 322 2.97 -14.28 2.95
N SER A 323 4.08 -14.99 3.13
CA SER A 323 5.40 -14.38 3.32
C SER A 323 5.95 -13.61 2.10
N PHE A 324 5.19 -13.52 1.00
CA PHE A 324 5.45 -12.56 -0.08
C PHE A 324 5.12 -11.11 0.32
N PHE A 325 4.25 -10.90 1.31
CA PHE A 325 4.04 -9.61 1.97
C PHE A 325 4.99 -9.49 3.16
N VAL A 326 5.71 -8.38 3.27
CA VAL A 326 6.55 -8.04 4.43
C VAL A 326 5.93 -6.85 5.13
N HIS A 327 5.56 -7.02 6.40
CA HIS A 327 4.87 -6.00 7.17
C HIS A 327 5.84 -4.91 7.63
N LEU A 328 5.35 -3.68 7.81
CA LEU A 328 6.19 -2.52 8.11
C LEU A 328 6.86 -2.56 9.50
N ASP A 329 6.35 -3.38 10.41
CA ASP A 329 6.92 -3.66 11.73
C ASP A 329 8.10 -4.65 11.67
N GLU A 330 8.22 -5.50 10.64
CA GLU A 330 9.36 -6.42 10.42
C GLU A 330 10.69 -5.71 10.06
N PHE A 331 10.66 -4.41 9.77
CA PHE A 331 11.84 -3.65 9.33
C PHE A 331 12.65 -3.03 10.50
N PRO A 332 13.97 -2.83 10.35
CA PRO A 332 14.80 -3.22 9.20
C PRO A 332 15.02 -4.75 9.14
N LEU A 333 15.10 -5.31 7.94
CA LEU A 333 15.40 -6.73 7.76
C LEU A 333 16.89 -7.00 7.98
N GLU A 334 17.21 -8.09 8.68
CA GLU A 334 18.58 -8.57 8.85
C GLU A 334 19.20 -9.05 7.53
N GLU A 335 20.53 -8.93 7.40
CA GLU A 335 21.25 -9.43 6.23
C GLU A 335 21.11 -10.96 6.12
N GLY A 336 20.80 -11.46 4.92
CA GLY A 336 20.49 -12.86 4.69
C GLY A 336 19.07 -13.29 5.08
N SER A 337 18.20 -12.37 5.54
CA SER A 337 16.80 -12.68 5.88
C SER A 337 16.07 -13.47 4.77
N PRO A 338 15.30 -14.52 5.10
CA PRO A 338 14.48 -15.26 4.14
C PRO A 338 13.49 -14.39 3.36
N ARG A 339 13.14 -13.19 3.85
CA ARG A 339 12.29 -12.22 3.13
C ARG A 339 12.89 -11.76 1.79
N TYR A 340 14.21 -11.81 1.61
CA TYR A 340 14.86 -11.54 0.32
C TYR A 340 14.72 -12.71 -0.68
N HIS A 341 14.37 -13.91 -0.22
CA HIS A 341 14.31 -15.13 -1.01
C HIS A 341 12.98 -15.87 -0.77
N PRO A 342 11.83 -15.35 -1.26
CA PRO A 342 10.50 -15.88 -0.97
C PRO A 342 10.25 -17.30 -1.54
N GLY A 343 11.17 -17.86 -2.34
CA GLY A 343 11.05 -19.21 -2.88
C GLY A 343 9.98 -19.34 -3.97
N PRO A 344 9.46 -20.56 -4.24
CA PRO A 344 8.56 -20.87 -5.36
C PRO A 344 7.12 -20.41 -5.09
N TRP A 345 6.96 -19.12 -4.81
CA TRP A 345 5.79 -18.53 -4.17
C TRP A 345 4.46 -18.62 -4.94
N PRO A 346 4.38 -18.64 -6.29
CA PRO A 346 3.13 -18.90 -7.00
C PRO A 346 2.57 -20.32 -6.76
N GLY A 347 3.41 -21.25 -6.30
CA GLY A 347 3.02 -22.63 -5.98
C GLY A 347 2.23 -22.78 -4.68
N TRP A 348 2.26 -21.80 -3.78
CA TRP A 348 1.74 -21.94 -2.40
C TRP A 348 0.24 -22.18 -2.29
N ASP A 349 -0.16 -22.95 -1.28
CA ASP A 349 -1.56 -23.18 -0.90
C ASP A 349 -2.20 -21.89 -0.38
N MET A 350 -3.36 -21.51 -0.92
CA MET A 350 -4.14 -20.37 -0.40
C MET A 350 -4.89 -20.78 0.88
N LYS A 351 -4.67 -20.05 1.98
CA LYS A 351 -5.43 -20.18 3.23
C LYS A 351 -6.26 -18.93 3.47
N CYS A 352 -7.51 -19.07 3.93
CA CYS A 352 -8.33 -17.92 4.32
C CYS A 352 -7.66 -17.14 5.45
N TRP A 353 -7.70 -15.81 5.36
CA TRP A 353 -7.07 -14.89 6.31
C TRP A 353 -7.79 -14.84 7.67
N ARG A 354 -9.12 -15.11 7.70
CA ARG A 354 -9.96 -15.08 8.90
C ARG A 354 -10.05 -16.46 9.56
N CYS A 355 -10.57 -17.50 8.88
CA CYS A 355 -10.68 -18.85 9.47
C CYS A 355 -9.49 -19.82 9.22
N GLY A 356 -8.46 -19.45 8.46
CA GLY A 356 -7.29 -20.31 8.20
C GLY A 356 -7.50 -21.52 7.26
N LYS A 357 -8.74 -21.77 6.82
CA LYS A 357 -9.15 -22.87 5.93
C LYS A 357 -8.36 -22.86 4.62
N ASN A 358 -7.85 -24.03 4.20
CA ASN A 358 -6.97 -24.18 3.03
C ASN A 358 -7.76 -24.56 1.75
N PHE A 359 -7.55 -23.81 0.68
CA PHE A 359 -8.19 -23.96 -0.64
C PHE A 359 -7.23 -24.47 -1.74
N LYS A 360 -5.96 -24.69 -1.40
CA LYS A 360 -4.89 -25.11 -2.30
C LYS A 360 -4.78 -24.20 -3.54
N ASN A 361 -4.99 -24.75 -4.73
CA ASN A 361 -5.01 -24.03 -6.01
C ASN A 361 -6.42 -23.59 -6.46
N LYS A 362 -7.49 -23.85 -5.69
CA LYS A 362 -8.88 -23.64 -6.12
C LYS A 362 -9.37 -22.20 -5.90
N PHE A 363 -8.84 -21.25 -6.68
CA PHE A 363 -9.12 -19.81 -6.52
C PHE A 363 -10.63 -19.48 -6.52
N ALA A 364 -11.41 -20.00 -7.48
CA ALA A 364 -12.86 -19.76 -7.53
C ALA A 364 -13.65 -20.36 -6.35
N THR A 365 -13.05 -21.25 -5.55
CA THR A 365 -13.63 -21.76 -4.30
C THR A 365 -13.21 -20.92 -3.10
N LEU A 366 -12.00 -20.34 -3.12
CA LEU A 366 -11.59 -19.32 -2.16
C LEU A 366 -12.43 -18.04 -2.32
N GLN A 367 -12.62 -17.55 -3.54
CA GLN A 367 -13.32 -16.28 -3.80
C GLN A 367 -14.72 -16.28 -3.19
N LYS A 368 -15.54 -17.30 -3.47
CA LYS A 368 -16.86 -17.48 -2.85
C LYS A 368 -16.84 -17.49 -1.33
N HIS A 369 -15.76 -18.01 -0.74
CA HIS A 369 -15.59 -18.04 0.70
C HIS A 369 -15.08 -16.70 1.27
N LEU A 370 -14.35 -15.90 0.50
CA LEU A 370 -14.06 -14.52 0.85
C LEU A 370 -15.32 -13.66 0.80
N ASP A 371 -16.26 -13.92 -0.13
CA ASP A 371 -17.57 -13.27 -0.16
C ASP A 371 -18.39 -13.62 1.12
N GLU A 372 -18.39 -14.89 1.56
CA GLU A 372 -18.97 -15.35 2.83
C GLU A 372 -18.33 -14.66 4.05
N GLU A 373 -16.99 -14.73 4.16
CA GLU A 373 -16.22 -14.17 5.27
C GLU A 373 -16.34 -12.63 5.33
N PHE A 374 -16.40 -11.93 4.19
CA PHE A 374 -16.62 -10.49 4.12
C PHE A 374 -18.01 -10.11 4.62
N GLU A 375 -19.06 -10.81 4.20
CA GLU A 375 -20.43 -10.53 4.65
C GLU A 375 -20.65 -10.88 6.14
N GLU A 376 -19.85 -11.75 6.75
CA GLU A 376 -19.76 -11.86 8.22
C GLU A 376 -18.95 -10.71 8.84
N TRP A 377 -17.73 -10.49 8.36
CA TRP A 377 -16.77 -9.52 8.89
C TRP A 377 -17.29 -8.08 8.87
N ARG A 378 -18.13 -7.68 7.92
CA ARG A 378 -18.75 -6.34 7.88
C ARG A 378 -19.93 -6.15 8.85
N ARG A 379 -20.38 -7.24 9.50
CA ARG A 379 -21.54 -7.26 10.43
C ARG A 379 -21.16 -7.56 11.87
N GLU A 380 -20.01 -8.18 12.13
CA GLU A 380 -19.43 -8.27 13.49
C GLU A 380 -19.06 -6.87 14.04
#